data_AF-M9RQD2-F1
#
_entry.id   AF-M9RQD2-F1
#
_cell.length_a   1.000
_cell.length_b   1.000
_cell.length_c   1.000
_cell.angle_alpha   90.00
_cell.angle_beta   90.00
_cell.angle_gamma   90.00
#
_symmetry.space_group_name_H-M   'P 1'
#
loop_
_entity.id
_entity.type
_entity.pdbx_description
1 polymer ?
#
loop_
_entity_poly.entity_id
_entity_poly.type
_entity_poly.pdbx_seq_one_letter_code
_entity_poly.pdbx_strand_id
1 'polypeptide(L)'
;MPREDELEEAKLKALVDRVMDAYGELDDCLGKPHFSVTKFNRFWQAVFDYSAAMSEHYWLHRDVAGVVNGLRDYLELQHHKTPTDIWWKIDQMEVLLFSNHNAYPEHGNPYNSENTS
;
A
#
# COMPACT_ATOMS: atom_id res chain seq x y z
N MET A 1 -21.33 5.53 -25.83
CA MET A 1 -20.40 4.60 -25.17
C MET A 1 -19.34 5.44 -24.48
N PRO A 2 -18.98 5.13 -23.22
CA PRO A 2 -17.86 5.80 -22.56
C PRO A 2 -16.56 5.57 -23.32
N ARG A 3 -15.62 6.50 -23.21
CA ARG A 3 -14.29 6.39 -23.81
C ARG A 3 -13.47 5.32 -23.07
N GLU A 4 -12.48 4.75 -23.73
CA GLU A 4 -11.61 3.71 -23.14
C GLU A 4 -10.90 4.22 -21.88
N ASP A 5 -10.40 5.45 -21.90
CA ASP A 5 -9.77 6.10 -20.74
C ASP A 5 -10.73 6.26 -19.55
N GLU A 6 -12.00 6.57 -19.81
CA GLU A 6 -13.02 6.72 -18.75
C GLU A 6 -13.36 5.38 -18.11
N LEU A 7 -13.36 4.32 -18.91
CA LEU A 7 -13.56 2.96 -18.41
C LEU A 7 -12.37 2.51 -17.57
N GLU A 8 -11.15 2.87 -17.96
CA GLU A 8 -9.94 2.54 -17.22
C GLU A 8 -9.87 3.28 -15.88
N GLU A 9 -10.12 4.59 -15.87
CA GLU A 9 -10.20 5.38 -14.63
C GLU A 9 -11.26 4.82 -13.67
N ALA A 10 -12.42 4.42 -14.17
CA ALA A 10 -13.47 3.82 -13.36
C ALA A 10 -13.04 2.47 -12.74
N LYS A 11 -12.31 1.63 -13.48
CA LYS A 11 -11.77 0.37 -12.93
C LYS A 11 -10.72 0.65 -11.84
N LEU A 12 -9.79 1.57 -12.08
CA LEU A 12 -8.78 1.94 -11.10
C LEU A 12 -9.43 2.47 -9.83
N LYS A 13 -10.44 3.34 -9.96
CA LYS A 13 -11.21 3.82 -8.82
C LYS A 13 -11.88 2.68 -8.04
N ALA A 14 -12.51 1.73 -8.73
CA ALA A 14 -13.15 0.58 -8.07
C ALA A 14 -12.13 -0.29 -7.31
N LEU A 15 -10.91 -0.43 -7.82
CA LEU A 15 -9.82 -1.12 -7.13
C LEU A 15 -9.36 -0.36 -5.88
N VAL A 16 -9.23 0.97 -5.97
CA VAL A 16 -8.93 1.82 -4.80
C VAL A 16 -10.01 1.67 -3.74
N ASP A 17 -11.28 1.82 -4.10
CA ASP A 17 -12.41 1.69 -3.17
C ASP A 17 -12.37 0.32 -2.48
N ARG A 18 -12.09 -0.77 -3.23
CA ARG A 18 -11.96 -2.12 -2.67
C ARG A 18 -10.79 -2.28 -1.70
N VAL A 19 -9.65 -1.64 -1.96
CA VAL A 19 -8.51 -1.62 -1.02
C VAL A 19 -8.91 -0.91 0.26
N MET A 20 -9.58 0.25 0.15
CA MET A 20 -9.98 1.05 1.30
C MET A 20 -11.05 0.35 2.14
N ASP A 21 -12.04 -0.30 1.53
CA ASP A 21 -13.04 -1.09 2.24
C ASP A 21 -12.41 -2.27 2.99
N ALA A 22 -11.50 -3.00 2.33
CA ALA A 22 -10.80 -4.12 2.97
C ALA A 22 -9.88 -3.66 4.10
N TYR A 23 -9.27 -2.47 3.97
CA TYR A 23 -8.51 -1.86 5.06
C TYR A 23 -9.41 -1.43 6.21
N GLY A 24 -10.56 -0.82 5.95
CA GLY A 24 -11.53 -0.46 7.00
C GLY A 24 -11.99 -1.69 7.80
N GLU A 25 -12.28 -2.81 7.12
CA GLU A 25 -12.58 -4.07 7.81
C GLU A 25 -11.42 -4.54 8.69
N LEU A 26 -10.17 -4.42 8.21
CA LEU A 26 -8.98 -4.81 8.96
C LEU A 26 -8.73 -3.88 10.16
N ASP A 27 -8.83 -2.56 9.97
CA ASP A 27 -8.62 -1.51 10.96
C ASP A 27 -9.57 -1.66 12.16
N ASP A 28 -10.84 -1.99 11.90
CA ASP A 28 -11.81 -2.37 12.93
C ASP A 28 -11.35 -3.52 13.84
N CYS A 29 -10.40 -4.33 13.36
CA CYS A 29 -9.82 -5.45 14.09
C CYS A 29 -8.41 -5.18 14.61
N LEU A 30 -7.76 -4.08 14.20
CA LEU A 30 -6.51 -3.64 14.80
C LEU A 30 -6.78 -3.21 16.26
N GLY A 31 -5.79 -3.40 17.13
CA GLY A 31 -5.89 -3.18 18.57
C GLY A 31 -6.67 -4.24 19.35
N LYS A 32 -7.41 -5.13 18.69
CA LYS A 32 -8.11 -6.24 19.37
C LYS A 32 -7.12 -7.33 19.79
N PRO A 33 -7.45 -8.15 20.83
CA PRO A 33 -6.53 -9.18 21.35
C PRO A 33 -6.14 -10.26 20.34
N HIS A 34 -6.99 -10.50 19.33
CA HIS A 34 -6.77 -11.51 18.29
C HIS A 34 -6.67 -10.82 16.93
N PHE A 35 -5.50 -10.93 16.31
CA PHE A 35 -5.27 -10.46 14.95
C PHE A 35 -6.09 -11.32 13.96
N SER A 36 -6.90 -10.66 13.13
CA SER A 36 -7.74 -11.37 12.16
C SER A 36 -6.98 -11.64 10.86
N VAL A 37 -6.40 -12.82 10.75
CA VAL A 37 -5.72 -13.29 9.53
C VAL A 37 -6.66 -13.29 8.31
N THR A 38 -7.94 -13.59 8.51
CA THR A 38 -8.94 -13.57 7.43
C THR A 38 -9.10 -12.17 6.83
N LYS A 39 -9.24 -11.14 7.67
CA LYS A 39 -9.38 -9.75 7.23
C LYS A 39 -8.09 -9.24 6.60
N PHE A 40 -6.94 -9.60 7.20
CA PHE A 40 -5.64 -9.30 6.61
C PHE A 40 -5.48 -9.91 5.21
N ASN A 41 -5.86 -11.18 5.01
CA ASN A 41 -5.77 -11.83 3.71
C ASN A 41 -6.69 -11.17 2.65
N ARG A 42 -7.85 -10.64 3.05
CA ARG A 42 -8.72 -9.87 2.16
C ARG A 42 -8.05 -8.57 1.73
N PHE A 43 -7.46 -7.83 2.68
CA PHE A 43 -6.69 -6.64 2.40
C PHE A 43 -5.50 -6.94 1.47
N TRP A 44 -4.74 -7.99 1.77
CA TRP A 44 -3.65 -8.47 0.90
C TRP A 44 -4.10 -8.75 -0.53
N GLN A 45 -5.21 -9.46 -0.71
CA GLN A 45 -5.71 -9.73 -2.06
C GLN A 45 -6.14 -8.45 -2.78
N ALA A 46 -6.76 -7.49 -2.08
CA ALA A 46 -7.14 -6.22 -2.68
C ALA A 46 -5.91 -5.42 -3.13
N VAL A 47 -4.86 -5.36 -2.31
CA VAL A 47 -3.60 -4.69 -2.66
C VAL A 47 -2.90 -5.38 -3.84
N PHE A 48 -2.91 -6.71 -3.89
CA PHE A 48 -2.35 -7.47 -5.00
C PHE A 48 -3.11 -7.21 -6.32
N ASP A 49 -4.45 -7.24 -6.30
CA ASP A 49 -5.26 -6.97 -7.48
C ASP A 49 -5.05 -5.53 -7.98
N TYR A 50 -4.94 -4.57 -7.06
CA TYR A 50 -4.62 -3.18 -7.36
C TYR A 50 -3.21 -3.04 -7.96
N SER A 51 -2.18 -3.65 -7.37
CA SER A 51 -0.80 -3.53 -7.86
C SER A 51 -0.62 -4.15 -9.24
N ALA A 52 -1.34 -5.25 -9.53
CA ALA A 52 -1.37 -5.85 -10.86
C ALA A 52 -1.91 -4.85 -11.91
N ALA A 53 -3.00 -4.15 -11.60
CA ALA A 53 -3.55 -3.12 -12.49
C ALA A 53 -2.61 -1.90 -12.62
N MET A 54 -1.90 -1.55 -11.56
CA MET A 54 -0.94 -0.43 -11.55
C MET A 54 0.41 -0.75 -12.20
N SER A 55 0.64 -1.99 -12.66
CA SER A 55 1.95 -2.43 -13.16
C SER A 55 2.44 -1.65 -14.40
N GLU A 56 1.52 -1.09 -15.19
CA GLU A 56 1.83 -0.27 -16.36
C GLU A 56 1.87 1.24 -16.06
N HIS A 57 1.59 1.63 -14.81
CA HIS A 57 1.53 3.02 -14.37
C HIS A 57 2.76 3.40 -13.54
N TYR A 58 3.23 4.64 -13.68
CA TYR A 58 4.38 5.21 -12.94
C TYR A 58 3.98 5.98 -11.67
N TRP A 59 2.72 5.90 -11.26
CA TRP A 59 2.17 6.63 -10.14
C TRP A 59 1.28 5.72 -9.29
N LEU A 60 1.05 6.09 -8.03
CA LEU A 60 0.15 5.38 -7.13
C LEU A 60 -0.87 6.33 -6.54
N HIS A 61 -2.04 5.79 -6.23
CA HIS A 61 -3.00 6.48 -5.38
C HIS A 61 -2.41 6.64 -3.98
N ARG A 62 -2.34 7.89 -3.52
CA ARG A 62 -1.77 8.25 -2.21
C ARG A 62 -2.45 7.53 -1.06
N ASP A 63 -3.77 7.34 -1.14
CA ASP A 63 -4.54 6.68 -0.09
C ASP A 63 -4.11 5.22 0.09
N VAL A 64 -3.92 4.49 -1.02
CA VAL A 64 -3.43 3.11 -1.01
C VAL A 64 -2.02 3.03 -0.41
N ALA A 65 -1.11 3.93 -0.83
CA ALA A 65 0.23 3.98 -0.26
C ALA A 65 0.20 4.30 1.25
N GLY A 66 -0.68 5.21 1.67
CA GLY A 66 -0.86 5.61 3.05
C GLY A 66 -1.32 4.46 3.95
N VAL A 67 -2.31 3.66 3.51
CA VAL A 67 -2.80 2.54 4.33
C VAL A 67 -1.80 1.39 4.43
N VAL A 68 -1.02 1.11 3.39
CA VAL A 68 0.02 0.07 3.46
C VAL A 68 1.16 0.49 4.38
N ASN A 69 1.66 1.72 4.25
CA ASN A 69 2.71 2.24 5.13
C ASN A 69 2.22 2.31 6.59
N GLY A 70 1.02 2.85 6.81
CA GLY A 70 0.44 2.93 8.14
C GLY A 70 0.20 1.56 8.78
N LEU A 71 -0.19 0.55 8.00
CA LEU A 71 -0.32 -0.82 8.49
C LEU A 71 1.03 -1.40 8.90
N ARG A 72 2.10 -1.18 8.11
CA ARG A 72 3.45 -1.62 8.47
C ARG A 72 3.89 -0.98 9.78
N ASP A 73 3.82 0.34 9.89
CA ASP A 73 4.19 1.08 11.10
C ASP A 73 3.45 0.54 12.33
N TYR A 74 2.14 0.30 12.19
CA TYR A 74 1.34 -0.28 13.24
C TYR A 74 1.83 -1.68 13.65
N LEU A 75 2.10 -2.55 12.68
CA LEU A 75 2.56 -3.91 12.94
C LEU A 75 3.96 -3.93 13.57
N GLU A 76 4.83 -2.99 13.24
CA GLU A 76 6.16 -2.83 13.87
C GLU A 76 6.01 -2.52 15.36
N LEU A 77 5.07 -1.64 15.72
CA LEU A 77 4.75 -1.34 17.11
C LEU A 77 4.09 -2.53 17.84
N GLN A 78 3.36 -3.38 17.12
CA GLN A 78 2.64 -4.54 17.67
C GLN A 78 3.33 -5.88 17.37
N HIS A 79 4.63 -5.90 17.05
CA HIS A 79 5.34 -7.07 16.56
C HIS A 79 5.11 -8.35 17.39
N HIS A 80 5.01 -8.24 18.71
CA HIS A 80 4.75 -9.35 19.63
C HIS A 80 3.37 -10.02 19.49
N LYS A 81 2.40 -9.37 18.84
CA LYS A 81 1.03 -9.87 18.59
C LYS A 81 0.81 -10.29 17.14
N THR A 82 1.79 -10.06 16.26
CA THR A 82 1.66 -10.28 14.82
C THR A 82 2.26 -11.64 14.46
N PRO A 83 1.48 -12.54 13.84
CA PRO A 83 2.02 -13.80 13.33
C PRO A 83 3.13 -13.59 12.29
N THR A 84 4.14 -14.45 12.27
CA THR A 84 5.34 -14.29 11.42
C THR A 84 5.02 -14.34 9.91
N ASP A 85 4.00 -15.08 9.51
CA ASP A 85 3.54 -15.17 8.12
C ASP A 85 2.92 -13.85 7.60
N ILE A 86 2.46 -12.98 8.50
CA ILE A 86 1.92 -11.66 8.16
C ILE A 86 3.05 -10.71 7.76
N TRP A 87 4.20 -10.79 8.42
CA TRP A 87 5.37 -9.98 8.12
C TRP A 87 5.85 -10.16 6.69
N TRP A 88 6.00 -11.41 6.26
CA TRP A 88 6.39 -11.70 4.88
C TRP A 88 5.41 -11.10 3.87
N LYS A 89 4.10 -11.14 4.15
CA LYS A 89 3.10 -10.54 3.27
C LYS A 89 3.19 -9.02 3.26
N ILE A 90 3.45 -8.34 4.38
CA ILE A 90 3.65 -6.90 4.39
C ILE A 90 4.86 -6.50 3.53
N ASP A 91 5.99 -7.18 3.68
CA ASP A 91 7.19 -6.92 2.87
C ASP A 91 6.88 -7.07 1.37
N GLN A 92 6.11 -8.10 1.00
CA GLN A 92 5.69 -8.28 -0.39
C GLN A 92 4.74 -7.17 -0.87
N MET A 93 3.88 -6.59 -0.02
CA MET A 93 3.00 -5.48 -0.42
C MET A 93 3.83 -4.25 -0.78
N GLU A 94 4.81 -3.94 0.05
CA GLU A 94 5.71 -2.82 -0.20
C GLU A 94 6.52 -3.02 -1.47
N VAL A 95 7.03 -4.23 -1.70
CA VAL A 95 7.71 -4.55 -2.96
C VAL A 95 6.75 -4.34 -4.14
N LEU A 96 5.54 -4.90 -4.10
CA LEU A 96 4.59 -4.79 -5.21
C LEU A 96 4.20 -3.34 -5.52
N LEU A 97 4.07 -2.49 -4.50
CA LEU A 97 3.67 -1.10 -4.69
C LEU A 97 4.88 -0.21 -5.02
N PHE A 98 6.00 -0.39 -4.34
CA PHE A 98 7.09 0.59 -4.34
C PHE A 98 8.34 0.18 -5.12
N SER A 99 8.46 -1.06 -5.63
CA SER A 99 9.69 -1.46 -6.37
C SER A 99 9.96 -0.62 -7.62
N ASN A 100 8.90 -0.17 -8.28
CA ASN A 100 8.99 0.67 -9.49
C ASN A 100 8.73 2.16 -9.20
N HIS A 101 8.50 2.51 -7.93
CA HIS A 101 8.05 3.84 -7.53
C HIS A 101 9.00 4.34 -6.46
N ASN A 102 9.73 5.42 -6.74
CA ASN A 102 10.56 6.06 -5.73
C ASN A 102 9.63 6.56 -4.61
N ALA A 103 9.49 5.79 -3.52
CA ALA A 103 8.58 6.07 -2.41
C ALA A 103 8.99 7.32 -1.60
N TYR A 104 10.13 7.91 -1.95
CA TYR A 104 10.57 9.20 -1.43
C TYR A 104 10.24 10.29 -2.45
N PRO A 105 9.35 11.26 -2.14
CA PRO A 105 9.46 12.55 -2.82
C PRO A 105 10.90 13.02 -2.61
N GLU A 106 11.52 13.55 -3.66
CA GLU A 106 12.87 14.08 -3.64
C GLU A 106 13.04 15.07 -2.47
N HIS A 107 13.35 14.56 -1.27
CA HIS A 107 13.89 15.34 -0.19
C HIS A 107 15.22 15.80 -0.73
N GLY A 108 15.23 17.06 -1.18
CA GLY A 108 16.35 17.68 -1.85
C GLY A 108 17.65 17.22 -1.23
N ASN A 109 18.47 16.57 -2.05
CA ASN A 109 19.81 16.14 -1.69
C ASN A 109 20.54 17.30 -0.99
N PRO A 110 20.80 17.25 0.33
CA PRO A 110 21.48 18.33 1.03
C PRO A 110 22.99 18.36 0.72
N TYR A 111 23.50 17.45 -0.13
CA TYR A 111 24.90 17.40 -0.54
C TYR A 111 25.15 18.00 -1.93
N ASN A 112 24.47 19.11 -2.25
CA ASN A 112 25.04 20.06 -3.21
C ASN A 112 25.62 21.26 -2.44
N SER A 113 26.57 20.99 -1.55
CA SER A 113 27.47 22.03 -1.06
C SER A 113 28.44 22.34 -2.19
N GLU A 114 28.23 23.49 -2.79
CA GLU A 114 29.11 24.18 -3.72
C GLU A 114 30.59 24.00 -3.32
N ASN A 115 31.35 23.23 -4.10
CA ASN A 115 32.79 23.38 -4.16
C ASN A 115 33.13 24.38 -5.27
N THR A 116 32.86 25.65 -5.00
CA THR A 116 33.59 26.76 -5.60
C THR A 116 34.75 27.12 -4.68
N SER A 117 35.95 26.64 -5.02
CA SER A 117 37.24 27.29 -4.75
C SER A 117 38.32 26.66 -5.63
#